data_AF-A0A928NFF0-F1
#
_entry.id   AF-A0A928NFF0-F1
#
_cell.length_a   1.000
_cell.length_b   1.000
_cell.length_c   1.000
_cell.angle_alpha   90.00
_cell.angle_beta   90.00
_cell.angle_gamma   90.00
#
_symmetry.space_group_name_H-M   'P 1'
#
loop_
_entity.id
_entity.type
_entity.pdbx_description
1 polymer ?
#
loop_
_entity_poly.entity_id
_entity_poly.type
_entity_poly.pdbx_seq_one_letter_code
_entity_poly.pdbx_strand_id
1 'polypeptide(L)'
;MKHRFISILFILIVMAALQYFSYRDTDSLERDFLDMVTLNEKSNVDYGELKRYRYDMHAGTKVAKVTAELERYGVYHNFRKGVIFVQYTIMWEDAQGNNLNGCIVDAKWFVKKKNGRWLVYDIKENP
;
A
#
# COMPACT_ATOMS: atom_id res chain seq x y z
N MET A 1 -12.35 42.07 -3.60
CA MET A 1 -11.28 41.08 -3.87
C MET A 1 -10.82 40.32 -2.63
N LYS A 2 -10.47 40.97 -1.51
CA LYS A 2 -9.97 40.29 -0.29
C LYS A 2 -10.84 39.13 0.22
N HIS A 3 -12.17 39.28 0.26
CA HIS A 3 -13.07 38.18 0.67
C HIS A 3 -13.01 36.96 -0.24
N ARG A 4 -12.88 37.14 -1.56
CA ARG A 4 -12.76 36.02 -2.51
C ARG A 4 -11.46 35.24 -2.30
N PHE A 5 -10.36 35.94 -2.03
CA PHE A 5 -9.08 35.30 -1.68
C PHE A 5 -9.16 34.48 -0.39
N ILE A 6 -9.81 35.02 0.64
CA ILE A 6 -10.01 34.31 1.92
C ILE A 6 -10.86 33.05 1.70
N SER A 7 -11.94 33.14 0.92
CA SER A 7 -12.79 31.98 0.61
C SER A 7 -12.04 30.90 -0.17
N ILE A 8 -11.25 31.28 -1.18
CA ILE A 8 -10.45 30.32 -1.96
C ILE A 8 -9.42 29.63 -1.06
N LEU A 9 -8.71 30.39 -0.23
CA LEU A 9 -7.72 29.84 0.69
C LEU A 9 -8.37 28.87 1.70
N PHE A 10 -9.53 29.23 2.25
CA PHE A 10 -10.27 28.36 3.16
C PHE A 10 -10.68 27.04 2.47
N ILE A 11 -11.18 27.10 1.23
CA ILE A 11 -11.53 25.90 0.46
C ILE A 11 -10.30 25.00 0.23
N LEU A 12 -9.15 25.58 -0.12
CA LEU A 12 -7.91 24.82 -0.31
C LEU A 12 -7.46 24.13 0.97
N ILE A 13 -7.53 24.82 2.11
CA ILE A 13 -7.20 24.24 3.42
C ILE A 13 -8.13 23.06 3.75
N VAL A 14 -9.43 23.22 3.50
CA VAL A 14 -10.42 22.15 3.74
C VAL A 14 -10.14 20.95 2.84
N MET A 15 -9.86 21.16 1.55
CA MET A 15 -9.51 20.06 0.63
C MET A 15 -8.21 19.35 1.05
N ALA A 16 -7.18 20.10 1.45
CA ALA A 16 -5.93 19.54 1.93
C ALA A 16 -6.13 18.71 3.21
N ALA A 17 -6.95 19.20 4.15
CA ALA A 17 -7.29 18.47 5.37
C ALA A 17 -8.05 17.16 5.05
N LEU A 18 -9.05 17.21 4.17
CA LEU A 18 -9.79 16.02 3.73
C LEU A 18 -8.88 14.98 3.07
N GLN A 19 -7.93 15.43 2.24
CA GLN A 19 -6.95 14.55 1.62
C GLN A 19 -6.05 13.92 2.70
N TYR A 20 -5.52 14.73 3.63
CA TYR A 20 -4.70 14.26 4.73
C TYR A 20 -5.40 13.19 5.59
N PHE A 21 -6.67 13.42 5.96
CA PHE A 21 -7.43 12.44 6.73
C PHE A 21 -7.71 11.15 5.94
N SER A 22 -7.92 11.24 4.63
CA SER A 22 -8.11 10.06 3.77
C SER A 22 -6.84 9.21 3.70
N TYR A 23 -5.67 9.85 3.57
CA TYR A 23 -4.39 9.16 3.66
C TYR A 23 -4.20 8.48 5.01
N ARG A 24 -4.40 9.22 6.11
CA ARG A 24 -4.27 8.70 7.48
C ARG A 24 -5.20 7.53 7.78
N ASP A 25 -6.45 7.57 7.32
CA ASP A 25 -7.43 6.49 7.57
C ASP A 25 -6.98 5.16 6.94
N THR A 26 -6.10 5.20 5.93
CA THR A 26 -5.62 4.02 5.20
C THR A 26 -4.17 3.61 5.52
N ASP A 27 -3.51 4.25 6.50
CA ASP A 27 -2.11 3.98 6.88
C ASP A 27 -1.87 2.53 7.32
N SER A 28 -2.89 1.84 7.84
CA SER A 28 -2.74 0.45 8.25
C SER A 28 -2.37 -0.48 7.08
N LEU A 29 -2.79 -0.13 5.86
CA LEU A 29 -2.54 -0.96 4.67
C LEU A 29 -1.07 -1.00 4.27
N GLU A 30 -0.35 0.09 4.51
CA GLU A 30 1.09 0.17 4.27
C GLU A 30 1.85 -0.75 5.23
N ARG A 31 1.47 -0.71 6.51
CA ARG A 31 2.02 -1.62 7.52
C ARG A 31 1.70 -3.09 7.19
N ASP A 32 0.44 -3.38 6.85
CA ASP A 32 0.02 -4.74 6.51
C ASP A 32 0.79 -5.30 5.31
N PHE A 33 1.10 -4.45 4.30
CA PHE A 33 1.94 -4.82 3.17
C PHE A 33 3.38 -5.13 3.58
N LEU A 34 4.01 -4.23 4.35
CA LEU A 34 5.40 -4.42 4.80
C LEU A 34 5.54 -5.66 5.68
N ASP A 35 4.62 -5.87 6.61
CA ASP A 35 4.59 -7.06 7.48
C ASP A 35 4.44 -8.34 6.65
N MET A 36 3.57 -8.34 5.63
CA MET A 36 3.36 -9.50 4.76
C MET A 36 4.62 -9.83 3.94
N VAL A 37 5.32 -8.85 3.39
CA VAL A 37 6.50 -9.07 2.54
C VAL A 37 7.74 -9.46 3.36
N THR A 38 7.93 -8.83 4.52
CA THR A 38 9.13 -9.05 5.34
C THR A 38 9.08 -10.33 6.15
N LEU A 39 7.91 -10.74 6.64
CA LEU A 39 7.86 -11.84 7.58
C LEU A 39 8.15 -13.20 6.95
N ASN A 40 7.91 -13.41 5.64
CA ASN A 40 8.17 -14.64 4.83
C ASN A 40 7.78 -16.01 5.44
N GLU A 41 7.36 -16.03 6.69
CA GLU A 41 6.91 -17.13 7.52
C GLU A 41 5.41 -17.02 7.56
N LYS A 42 4.74 -17.91 6.81
CA LYS A 42 3.35 -18.31 7.02
C LYS A 42 2.52 -17.27 7.79
N SER A 43 2.11 -16.19 7.13
CA SER A 43 1.05 -15.37 7.72
C SER A 43 -0.22 -16.23 7.75
N ASN A 44 -0.42 -16.92 8.87
CA ASN A 44 -1.67 -17.57 9.26
C ASN A 44 -2.74 -16.52 9.64
N VAL A 45 -2.42 -15.25 9.49
CA VAL A 45 -3.38 -14.16 9.54
C VAL A 45 -3.99 -14.08 8.14
N ASP A 46 -5.26 -14.47 8.03
CA ASP A 46 -6.09 -14.19 6.86
C ASP A 46 -6.20 -12.65 6.70
N TYR A 47 -5.17 -12.03 6.12
CA TYR A 47 -5.14 -10.62 5.73
C TYR A 47 -6.06 -10.40 4.51
N GLY A 48 -7.34 -10.76 4.62
CA GLY A 48 -8.30 -10.62 3.53
C GLY A 48 -7.84 -11.23 2.19
N GLU A 49 -8.38 -10.67 1.10
CA GLU A 49 -8.15 -11.11 -0.28
C GLU A 49 -6.78 -10.64 -0.85
N LEU A 50 -5.82 -10.19 -0.01
CA LEU A 50 -4.42 -9.89 -0.39
C LEU A 50 -3.56 -11.11 -0.72
N LYS A 51 -4.15 -12.32 -0.77
CA LYS A 51 -3.45 -13.59 -1.05
C LYS A 51 -2.69 -13.62 -2.38
N ARG A 52 -2.86 -12.63 -3.27
CA ARG A 52 -2.17 -12.52 -4.57
C ARG A 52 -0.67 -12.22 -4.50
N TYR A 53 -0.15 -11.70 -3.38
CA TYR A 53 1.27 -11.40 -3.24
C TYR A 53 2.11 -12.56 -2.70
N ARG A 54 1.54 -13.78 -2.62
CA ARG A 54 2.34 -14.96 -2.33
C ARG A 54 3.23 -15.25 -3.54
N TYR A 55 4.36 -14.55 -3.63
CA TYR A 55 5.36 -14.81 -4.65
C TYR A 55 6.05 -16.12 -4.25
N ASP A 56 5.81 -17.17 -5.02
CA ASP A 56 6.44 -18.47 -4.84
C ASP A 56 7.95 -18.28 -5.05
N MET A 57 8.71 -18.15 -3.96
CA MET A 57 10.17 -18.11 -4.03
C MET A 57 10.62 -19.37 -4.74
N HIS A 58 11.24 -19.22 -5.91
CA HIS A 58 11.84 -20.33 -6.63
C HIS A 58 12.71 -21.15 -5.68
N ALA A 59 12.32 -22.42 -5.50
CA ALA A 59 13.00 -23.38 -4.65
C ALA A 59 14.46 -23.51 -5.09
N GLY A 60 15.38 -22.92 -4.33
CA GLY A 60 16.82 -23.07 -4.60
C GLY A 60 17.71 -21.97 -4.01
N THR A 61 17.20 -20.74 -3.88
CA THR A 61 18.01 -19.59 -3.42
C THR A 61 17.64 -19.20 -1.99
N LYS A 62 18.59 -19.28 -1.06
CA LYS A 62 18.39 -18.84 0.33
C LYS A 62 18.36 -17.31 0.37
N VAL A 63 17.17 -16.75 0.45
CA VAL A 63 17.00 -15.32 0.72
C VAL A 63 17.38 -15.04 2.17
N ALA A 64 18.30 -14.09 2.37
CA ALA A 64 18.74 -13.68 3.70
C ALA A 64 18.00 -12.43 4.18
N LYS A 65 17.59 -11.56 3.24
CA LYS A 65 16.91 -10.30 3.55
C LYS A 65 15.91 -9.93 2.46
N VAL A 66 14.78 -9.37 2.88
CA VAL A 66 13.76 -8.79 2.01
C VAL A 66 13.58 -7.33 2.39
N THR A 67 13.68 -6.44 1.41
CA THR A 67 13.38 -5.02 1.57
C THR A 67 12.13 -4.71 0.77
N ALA A 68 11.19 -4.01 1.38
CA ALA A 68 9.94 -3.62 0.74
C ALA A 68 9.65 -2.14 0.98
N GLU A 69 9.16 -1.46 -0.05
CA GLU A 69 8.74 -0.08 0.00
C GLU A 69 7.37 0.05 -0.64
N LEU A 70 6.53 0.94 -0.11
CA LEU A 70 5.20 1.24 -0.64
C LEU A 70 4.98 2.74 -0.62
N GLU A 71 4.84 3.33 -1.80
CA GLU A 71 4.46 4.73 -1.96
C GLU A 71 2.98 4.82 -2.37
N ARG A 72 2.22 5.66 -1.67
CA ARG A 72 0.82 5.98 -2.02
C ARG A 72 0.77 7.35 -2.71
N TYR A 73 0.45 7.38 -4.00
CA TYR A 73 0.32 8.64 -4.74
C TYR A 73 -1.14 9.04 -5.02
N GLY A 74 -2.11 8.17 -4.69
CA GLY A 74 -3.52 8.53 -4.76
C GLY A 74 -4.38 7.72 -3.80
N VAL A 75 -5.26 8.38 -3.06
CA VAL A 75 -6.19 7.75 -2.12
C VAL A 75 -7.59 8.28 -2.38
N TYR A 76 -8.50 7.40 -2.82
CA TYR A 76 -9.88 7.75 -3.15
C TYR A 76 -10.83 6.76 -2.50
N HIS A 77 -11.41 7.10 -1.36
CA HIS A 77 -12.35 6.22 -0.68
C HIS A 77 -13.53 6.99 -0.10
N ASN A 78 -14.61 6.26 0.17
CA ASN A 78 -15.64 6.67 1.09
C ASN A 78 -15.46 5.93 2.43
N PHE A 79 -16.41 6.00 3.36
CA PHE A 79 -16.29 5.31 4.66
C PHE A 79 -16.33 3.77 4.60
N ARG A 80 -16.55 3.16 3.43
CA ARG A 80 -16.74 1.71 3.26
C ARG A 80 -15.82 1.06 2.23
N LYS A 81 -15.52 1.75 1.13
CA LYS A 81 -14.73 1.23 0.01
C LYS A 81 -13.94 2.33 -0.67
N GLY A 82 -12.88 1.95 -1.36
CA GLY A 82 -12.07 2.89 -2.10
C GLY A 82 -11.11 2.24 -3.07
N VAL A 83 -10.31 3.09 -3.68
CA VAL A 83 -9.21 2.77 -4.57
C VAL A 83 -8.00 3.55 -4.08
N ILE A 84 -6.88 2.85 -3.95
CA ILE A 84 -5.59 3.44 -3.62
C ILE A 84 -4.67 3.14 -4.79
N PHE A 85 -3.95 4.16 -5.24
CA PHE A 85 -2.92 4.03 -6.24
C PHE A 85 -1.58 4.03 -5.52
N VAL A 86 -0.82 2.98 -5.78
CA VAL A 86 0.45 2.73 -5.11
C VAL A 86 1.53 2.40 -6.13
N GLN A 87 2.76 2.72 -5.77
CA GLN A 87 3.94 2.09 -6.32
C GLN A 87 4.57 1.27 -5.21
N TYR A 88 4.89 0.02 -5.46
CA TYR A 88 5.59 -0.79 -4.49
C TYR A 88 6.85 -1.38 -5.08
N THR A 89 7.88 -1.48 -4.24
CA THR A 89 9.17 -2.06 -4.59
C THR A 89 9.45 -3.21 -3.63
N ILE A 90 9.88 -4.36 -4.16
CA ILE A 90 10.33 -5.49 -3.35
C ILE A 90 11.68 -5.93 -3.90
N MET A 91 12.68 -6.01 -3.02
CA MET A 91 14.05 -6.43 -3.34
C MET A 91 14.45 -7.59 -2.43
N TRP A 92 15.04 -8.62 -3.02
CA TRP A 92 15.53 -9.79 -2.30
C TRP A 92 17.06 -9.87 -2.37
N GLU A 93 17.70 -10.04 -1.21
CA GLU A 93 19.15 -10.15 -1.08
C GLU A 93 19.53 -11.56 -0.59
N ASP A 94 20.61 -12.12 -1.13
CA ASP A 94 21.26 -13.30 -0.56
C ASP A 94 22.10 -12.94 0.68
N ALA A 95 22.70 -13.95 1.31
CA ALA A 95 23.54 -13.75 2.50
C ALA A 95 24.81 -12.92 2.23
N GLN A 96 25.18 -12.75 0.97
CA GLN A 96 26.34 -11.98 0.51
C GLN A 96 25.94 -10.54 0.14
N GLY A 97 24.65 -10.19 0.20
CA GLY A 97 24.13 -8.87 -0.17
C GLY A 97 23.94 -8.70 -1.67
N ASN A 98 24.00 -9.78 -2.47
CA ASN A 98 23.69 -9.69 -3.89
C ASN A 98 22.17 -9.65 -4.08
N ASN A 99 21.71 -8.76 -4.96
CA ASN A 99 20.32 -8.74 -5.39
C ASN A 99 20.01 -10.02 -6.17
N LEU A 100 19.12 -10.84 -5.62
CA LEU A 100 18.65 -12.07 -6.25
C LEU A 100 17.57 -11.80 -7.28
N ASN A 101 16.65 -10.89 -6.93
CA ASN A 101 15.55 -10.47 -7.77
C ASN A 101 14.97 -9.16 -7.22
N GLY A 102 14.10 -8.51 -7.98
CA GLY A 102 13.31 -7.38 -7.50
C GLY A 102 12.17 -7.01 -8.43
N CYS A 103 11.19 -6.28 -7.91
CA CYS A 103 10.15 -5.68 -8.71
C CYS A 103 9.90 -4.23 -8.27
N ILE A 104 9.53 -3.39 -9.24
CA ILE A 104 8.97 -2.05 -9.03
C ILE A 104 7.65 -2.07 -9.81
N VAL A 105 6.54 -1.88 -9.13
CA VAL A 105 5.21 -2.10 -9.72
C VAL A 105 4.27 -0.97 -9.33
N ASP A 106 3.70 -0.33 -10.35
CA ASP A 106 2.54 0.54 -10.17
C ASP A 106 1.28 -0.31 -10.09
N ALA A 107 0.48 -0.09 -9.06
CA ALA A 107 -0.72 -0.87 -8.81
C ALA A 107 -1.90 -0.03 -8.34
N LYS A 108 -3.09 -0.51 -8.71
CA LYS A 108 -4.37 -0.03 -8.21
C LYS A 108 -4.91 -1.05 -7.22
N TRP A 109 -4.98 -0.65 -5.95
CA TRP A 109 -5.52 -1.42 -4.84
C TRP A 109 -6.98 -1.06 -4.61
N PHE A 110 -7.85 -2.04 -4.70
CA PHE A 110 -9.24 -1.90 -4.31
C PHE A 110 -9.39 -2.27 -2.84
N VAL A 111 -9.93 -1.35 -2.04
CA VAL A 111 -10.00 -1.48 -0.59
C VAL A 111 -11.43 -1.47 -0.07
N LYS A 112 -11.68 -2.23 1.00
CA LYS A 112 -12.97 -2.26 1.72
C LYS A 112 -12.74 -2.23 3.23
N LYS A 113 -13.59 -1.50 3.96
CA LYS A 113 -13.55 -1.40 5.41
C LYS A 113 -14.41 -2.51 6.02
N LYS A 114 -13.80 -3.38 6.84
CA LYS A 114 -14.48 -4.46 7.57
C LYS A 114 -14.08 -4.40 9.04
N ASN A 115 -15.06 -4.36 9.94
CA ASN A 115 -14.84 -4.25 11.39
C ASN A 115 -13.90 -3.08 11.78
N GLY A 116 -14.09 -1.94 11.12
CA GLY A 116 -13.28 -0.73 11.36
C GLY A 116 -11.88 -0.73 10.73
N ARG A 117 -11.44 -1.84 10.11
CA ARG A 117 -10.12 -1.94 9.45
C ARG A 117 -10.25 -1.93 7.94
N TRP A 118 -9.33 -1.26 7.26
CA TRP A 118 -9.21 -1.33 5.82
C TRP A 118 -8.51 -2.61 5.40
N LEU A 119 -9.00 -3.22 4.32
CA LEU A 119 -8.45 -4.42 3.73
C LEU A 119 -8.39 -4.23 2.22
N VAL A 120 -7.28 -4.59 1.59
CA VAL A 120 -7.21 -4.70 0.13
C VAL A 120 -7.88 -6.00 -0.28
N TYR A 121 -8.69 -5.95 -1.34
CA TYR A 121 -9.45 -7.10 -1.82
C TYR A 121 -9.28 -7.42 -3.30
N ASP A 122 -8.82 -6.45 -4.09
CA ASP A 122 -8.39 -6.70 -5.47
C ASP A 122 -7.22 -5.78 -5.79
N ILE A 123 -6.38 -6.22 -6.72
CA ILE A 123 -5.15 -5.55 -7.12
C ILE A 123 -5.01 -5.68 -8.62
N LYS A 124 -4.82 -4.54 -9.27
CA LYS A 124 -4.46 -4.46 -10.69
C LYS A 124 -3.08 -3.82 -10.82
N GLU A 125 -2.12 -4.62 -11.22
CA GLU A 125 -0.74 -4.22 -11.49
C GLU A 125 -0.62 -3.75 -12.94
N ASN A 126 0.23 -2.74 -13.16
CA ASN A 126 0.39 -2.05 -14.44
C ASN A 126 -0.97 -1.67 -15.10
N PRO A 127 -1.85 -0.96 -14.36
CA PRO A 127 -3.24 -0.71 -14.75
C PRO A 127 -3.43 0.37 -15.83
#